data_AF-A0A2J0ME68-F1
#
_entry.id   AF-A0A2J0ME68-F1
#
_cell.length_a   1.000
_cell.length_b   1.000
_cell.length_c   1.000
_cell.angle_alpha   90.00
_cell.angle_beta   90.00
_cell.angle_gamma   90.00
#
_symmetry.space_group_name_H-M   'P 1'
#
loop_
_entity.id
_entity.type
_entity.pdbx_description
1 polymer ?
#
loop_
_entity_poly.entity_id
_entity_poly.type
_entity_poly.pdbx_seq_one_letter_code
_entity_poly.pdbx_strand_id
1 'polypeptide(L)'
;MKKALVKRGYDITVYVKPEHCTVYAAQESRPCSSSARCADIVIMGRHIVEIRSLDLIESQMKGKCKIPLENKLVIASAFDEIDAKRAKALGVSIMNMPFTLAELNKWFDGCEERLEKMK
;
A
#
# COMPACT_ATOMS: atom_id res chain seq x y z
N MET A 1 1.60 2.56 15.88
CA MET A 1 2.01 1.82 14.68
C MET A 1 3.54 1.75 14.53
N LYS A 2 4.27 2.85 14.24
CA LYS A 2 5.73 2.82 13.99
C LYS A 2 6.55 1.99 15.00
N LYS A 3 6.40 2.23 16.30
CA LYS A 3 7.13 1.47 17.35
C LYS A 3 6.90 -0.05 17.29
N ALA A 4 5.67 -0.48 16.99
CA ALA A 4 5.33 -1.91 16.90
C ALA A 4 6.00 -2.56 15.68
N LEU A 5 6.06 -1.84 14.56
CA LEU A 5 6.70 -2.31 13.33
C LEU A 5 8.23 -2.36 13.43
N VAL A 6 8.85 -1.37 14.08
CA VAL A 6 10.30 -1.41 14.36
C VAL A 6 10.63 -2.62 15.24
N LYS A 7 9.82 -2.90 16.27
CA LYS A 7 10.00 -4.08 17.13
C LYS A 7 9.87 -5.41 16.35
N ARG A 8 9.07 -5.41 15.28
CA ARG A 8 8.89 -6.56 14.38
C ARG A 8 10.03 -6.69 13.35
N GLY A 9 10.97 -5.75 13.31
CA GLY A 9 12.15 -5.80 12.44
C GLY A 9 12.03 -5.02 11.13
N TYR A 10 10.95 -4.26 10.92
CA TYR A 10 10.78 -3.44 9.73
C TYR A 10 11.65 -2.18 9.78
N ASP A 11 12.30 -1.87 8.66
CA ASP A 11 12.72 -0.50 8.36
C ASP A 11 11.52 0.29 7.81
N ILE A 12 11.31 1.50 8.31
CA ILE A 12 10.08 2.26 8.09
C ILE A 12 10.40 3.66 7.62
N THR A 13 10.00 3.93 6.37
CA THR A 13 9.95 5.29 5.86
C THR A 13 8.51 5.79 5.83
N VAL A 14 8.29 7.03 6.30
CA VAL A 14 6.96 7.65 6.36
C VAL A 14 6.97 8.88 5.46
N TYR A 15 5.96 8.99 4.61
CA TYR A 15 5.81 10.10 3.68
C TYR A 15 4.45 10.78 3.87
N VAL A 16 4.44 12.11 3.77
CA VAL A 16 3.18 12.88 3.72
C VAL A 16 2.63 12.90 2.29
N LYS A 17 3.52 12.83 1.29
CA LYS A 17 3.23 12.74 -0.14
C LYS A 17 4.14 11.68 -0.78
N PRO A 18 3.68 10.89 -1.77
CA PRO A 18 4.50 9.86 -2.39
C PRO A 18 5.39 10.44 -3.51
N GLU A 19 6.13 11.51 -3.22
CA GLU A 19 6.94 12.26 -4.19
C GLU A 19 8.07 11.42 -4.79
N HIS A 20 8.55 10.41 -4.06
CA HIS A 20 9.55 9.45 -4.55
C HIS A 20 8.96 8.40 -5.50
N CYS A 21 7.63 8.28 -5.59
CA CYS A 21 6.98 7.40 -6.53
C CYS A 21 6.87 8.10 -7.89
N THR A 22 7.66 7.68 -8.88
CA THR A 22 7.62 8.29 -10.22
C THR A 22 6.25 8.18 -10.89
N VAL A 23 5.45 7.17 -10.51
CA VAL A 23 4.08 7.02 -10.99
C VAL A 23 3.16 8.10 -10.42
N TYR A 24 3.37 8.51 -9.16
CA TYR A 24 2.64 9.62 -8.57
C TYR A 24 3.08 10.96 -9.20
N ALA A 25 4.39 11.19 -9.29
CA ALA A 25 4.94 12.45 -9.78
C ALA A 25 4.60 12.72 -11.26
N ALA A 26 4.44 11.67 -12.07
CA ALA A 26 4.12 11.80 -13.49
C ALA A 26 2.67 12.23 -13.77
N GLN A 27 1.79 12.22 -12.75
CA GLN A 27 0.35 12.51 -12.82
C GLN A 27 -0.46 11.71 -13.85
N GLU A 28 0.15 10.95 -14.77
CA GLU A 28 -0.43 9.85 -15.54
C GLU A 28 0.65 9.10 -16.37
N SER A 29 0.39 7.81 -16.62
CA SER A 29 0.94 6.99 -17.72
C SER A 29 2.45 6.73 -17.83
N ARG A 30 3.31 7.26 -16.94
CA ARG A 30 4.73 6.85 -16.96
C ARG A 30 4.95 5.52 -16.23
N PRO A 31 5.72 4.60 -16.84
CA PRO A 31 6.16 3.40 -16.14
C PRO A 31 6.94 3.76 -14.87
N CYS A 32 6.80 2.92 -13.84
CA CYS A 32 7.66 2.92 -12.69
C CYS A 32 9.11 2.71 -13.17
N SER A 33 9.96 3.71 -12.96
CA SER A 33 11.35 3.70 -13.44
C SER A 33 12.28 2.83 -12.60
N SER A 34 11.84 2.38 -11.42
CA SER A 34 12.65 1.54 -10.56
C SER A 34 12.83 0.16 -11.20
N SER A 35 14.08 -0.30 -11.22
CA SER A 35 14.49 -1.65 -11.64
C SER A 35 14.13 -2.72 -10.61
N ALA A 36 13.89 -2.32 -9.36
CA ALA A 36 13.55 -3.20 -8.25
C ALA A 36 12.32 -2.70 -7.48
N ARG A 37 11.91 -3.44 -6.45
CA ARG A 37 10.90 -2.97 -5.51
C ARG A 37 11.51 -1.87 -4.64
N CYS A 38 10.83 -0.73 -4.52
CA CYS A 38 11.25 0.33 -3.60
C CYS A 38 10.77 0.10 -2.15
N ALA A 39 9.85 -0.85 -1.94
CA ALA A 39 9.42 -1.31 -0.63
C ALA A 39 8.82 -2.72 -0.72
N ASP A 40 8.83 -3.43 0.40
CA ASP A 40 8.20 -4.74 0.51
C ASP A 40 6.70 -4.64 0.80
N ILE A 41 6.31 -3.64 1.57
CA ILE A 41 4.96 -3.40 2.05
C ILE A 41 4.67 -1.90 1.97
N VAL A 42 3.45 -1.53 1.57
CA VAL A 42 3.00 -0.14 1.53
C VAL A 42 1.69 0.00 2.29
N ILE A 43 1.65 0.93 3.25
CA ILE A 43 0.43 1.29 3.97
C ILE A 43 0.12 2.75 3.67
N MET A 44 -1.11 3.02 3.27
CA MET A 44 -1.59 4.35 2.88
C MET A 44 -2.88 4.69 3.61
N GLY A 45 -3.09 5.97 3.92
CA GLY A 45 -4.43 6.46 4.28
C GLY A 45 -5.36 6.43 3.06
N ARG A 46 -6.68 6.61 3.24
CA ARG A 46 -7.63 6.72 2.10
C ARG A 46 -7.28 7.87 1.15
N HIS A 47 -6.86 9.00 1.72
CA HIS A 47 -6.43 10.19 1.00
C HIS A 47 -4.98 10.50 1.36
N ILE A 48 -4.17 10.81 0.35
CA ILE A 48 -2.79 11.28 0.50
C ILE A 48 -2.75 12.67 -0.16
N VAL A 49 -2.91 13.70 0.67
CA VAL A 49 -3.09 15.09 0.22
C VAL A 49 -4.27 15.17 -0.76
N GLU A 50 -4.03 15.49 -2.03
CA GLU A 50 -5.05 15.71 -3.06
C GLU A 50 -5.39 14.45 -3.87
N ILE A 51 -4.81 13.28 -3.52
CA ILE A 51 -5.01 12.04 -4.28
C ILE A 51 -5.67 10.96 -3.43
N ARG A 52 -6.62 10.22 -4.01
CA ARG A 52 -7.18 9.00 -3.40
C ARG A 52 -6.22 7.85 -3.61
N SER A 53 -5.94 7.08 -2.57
CA SER A 53 -4.94 6.01 -2.64
C SER A 53 -5.29 4.91 -3.64
N LEU A 54 -6.58 4.62 -3.85
CA LEU A 54 -7.01 3.65 -4.87
C LEU A 54 -6.74 4.14 -6.30
N ASP A 55 -6.84 5.46 -6.57
CA ASP A 55 -6.45 6.04 -7.87
C ASP A 55 -4.95 5.89 -8.11
N LEU A 56 -4.15 6.16 -7.07
CA LEU A 56 -2.71 5.96 -7.13
C LEU A 56 -2.36 4.49 -7.36
N ILE A 57 -3.03 3.55 -6.70
CA ILE A 57 -2.77 2.12 -6.87
C ILE A 57 -3.10 1.66 -8.29
N GLU A 58 -4.21 2.13 -8.88
CA GLU A 58 -4.51 1.85 -10.29
C GLU A 58 -3.45 2.40 -11.23
N SER A 59 -3.00 3.64 -11.02
CA SER A 59 -1.90 4.22 -11.78
C SER A 59 -0.61 3.42 -11.61
N GLN A 60 -0.31 2.95 -10.39
CA GLN A 60 0.83 2.07 -10.12
C GLN A 60 0.72 0.72 -10.85
N MET A 61 -0.47 0.14 -10.94
CA MET A 61 -0.71 -1.09 -11.68
C MET A 61 -0.47 -0.87 -13.18
N LYS A 62 -1.06 0.18 -13.77
CA LYS A 62 -0.82 0.58 -15.16
C LYS A 62 0.65 0.88 -15.44
N GLY A 63 1.31 1.54 -14.49
CA GLY A 63 2.73 1.88 -14.52
C GLY A 63 3.67 0.72 -14.20
N LYS A 64 3.20 -0.53 -14.08
CA LYS A 64 4.02 -1.71 -13.77
C LYS A 64 4.88 -1.52 -12.51
N CYS A 65 4.26 -1.03 -11.45
CA CYS A 65 4.86 -0.99 -10.11
C CYS A 65 5.22 -2.41 -9.67
N LYS A 66 6.40 -2.57 -9.05
CA LYS A 66 6.96 -3.87 -8.70
C LYS A 66 6.48 -4.38 -7.34
N ILE A 67 5.79 -3.54 -6.58
CA ILE A 67 5.24 -3.90 -5.26
C ILE A 67 3.93 -4.67 -5.50
N PRO A 68 3.79 -5.91 -4.99
CA PRO A 68 2.57 -6.71 -5.09
C PRO A 68 1.36 -5.95 -4.53
N LEU A 69 0.20 -6.10 -5.17
CA LEU A 69 -1.03 -5.42 -4.76
C LEU A 69 -1.52 -5.90 -3.39
N GLU A 70 -1.28 -7.17 -3.10
CA GLU A 70 -1.60 -7.84 -1.84
C GLU A 70 -0.76 -7.32 -0.67
N ASN A 71 0.41 -6.74 -0.97
CA ASN A 71 1.29 -6.09 0.01
C ASN A 71 1.02 -4.58 0.12
N LYS A 72 -0.11 -4.11 -0.43
CA LYS A 72 -0.61 -2.74 -0.25
C LYS A 72 -1.86 -2.76 0.63
N LEU A 73 -1.87 -1.88 1.62
CA LEU A 73 -2.99 -1.66 2.52
C LEU A 73 -3.46 -0.22 2.44
N VAL A 74 -4.77 -0.03 2.29
CA VAL A 74 -5.42 1.27 2.49
C VAL A 74 -6.14 1.26 3.84
N ILE A 75 -5.88 2.27 4.67
CA ILE A 75 -6.49 2.45 5.98
C ILE A 75 -7.39 3.69 5.95
N ALA A 76 -8.62 3.57 6.43
CA ALA A 76 -9.60 4.65 6.49
C ALA A 76 -10.48 4.54 7.74
N SER A 77 -11.18 5.60 8.14
CA SER A 77 -12.26 5.47 9.13
C SER A 77 -13.47 4.70 8.59
N ALA A 78 -13.74 4.85 7.30
CA ALA A 78 -14.77 4.10 6.58
C ALA A 78 -14.43 4.02 5.09
N PHE A 79 -14.80 2.90 4.48
CA PHE A 79 -14.89 2.73 3.03
C PHE A 79 -16.37 2.70 2.63
N ASP A 80 -16.71 3.43 1.58
CA ASP A 80 -18.00 3.25 0.93
C ASP A 80 -18.00 1.96 0.07
N GLU A 81 -19.18 1.55 -0.37
CA GLU A 81 -19.34 0.33 -1.16
C GLU A 81 -18.54 0.37 -2.47
N ILE A 82 -18.37 1.57 -3.05
CA ILE A 82 -17.62 1.78 -4.30
C ILE A 82 -16.13 1.49 -4.05
N ASP A 83 -15.54 2.08 -3.02
CA ASP A 83 -14.14 1.85 -2.66
C ASP A 83 -13.89 0.40 -2.24
N ALA A 84 -14.82 -0.23 -1.52
CA ALA A 84 -14.69 -1.63 -1.13
C ALA A 84 -14.70 -2.57 -2.34
N LYS A 85 -15.63 -2.37 -3.29
CA LYS A 85 -15.68 -3.12 -4.55
C LYS A 85 -14.42 -2.90 -5.38
N ARG A 86 -13.97 -1.65 -5.47
CA ARG A 86 -12.78 -1.28 -6.22
C ARG A 86 -11.51 -1.91 -5.65
N ALA A 87 -11.30 -1.83 -4.33
CA ALA A 87 -10.16 -2.47 -3.69
C ALA A 87 -10.15 -3.99 -3.90
N LYS A 88 -11.33 -4.64 -3.80
CA LYS A 88 -11.48 -6.06 -4.09
C LYS A 88 -11.13 -6.40 -5.54
N ALA A 89 -11.61 -5.62 -6.50
CA ALA A 89 -11.30 -5.82 -7.91
C ALA A 89 -9.81 -5.67 -8.23
N LEU A 90 -9.10 -4.80 -7.49
CA LEU A 90 -7.66 -4.59 -7.61
C LEU A 90 -6.82 -5.61 -6.84
N GLY A 91 -7.41 -6.46 -5.98
CA GLY A 91 -6.65 -7.35 -5.10
C GLY A 91 -5.88 -6.60 -3.98
N VAL A 92 -6.35 -5.40 -3.61
CA VAL A 92 -5.74 -4.55 -2.57
C VAL A 92 -6.43 -4.79 -1.24
N SER A 93 -5.65 -4.83 -0.16
CA SER A 93 -6.21 -4.93 1.18
C SER A 93 -6.73 -3.57 1.67
N ILE A 94 -7.86 -3.58 2.38
CA ILE A 94 -8.41 -2.40 3.07
C ILE A 94 -8.65 -2.72 4.54
N MET A 95 -8.48 -1.73 5.41
CA MET A 95 -8.70 -1.86 6.86
C MET A 95 -9.39 -0.62 7.43
N ASN A 96 -10.52 -0.84 8.09
CA ASN A 96 -11.26 0.23 8.76
C ASN A 96 -10.65 0.54 10.13
N MET A 97 -10.65 1.82 10.50
CA MET A 97 -10.36 2.28 11.84
C MET A 97 -11.65 2.35 12.67
N PRO A 98 -11.61 1.99 13.96
CA PRO A 98 -10.45 1.44 14.68
C PRO A 98 -10.16 -0.01 14.27
N PHE A 99 -8.88 -0.39 14.28
CA PHE A 99 -8.42 -1.77 14.12
C PHE A 99 -7.53 -2.15 15.31
N THR A 100 -7.45 -3.44 15.58
CA THR A 100 -6.60 -4.02 16.62
C THR A 100 -5.19 -4.26 16.09
N LEU A 101 -4.20 -4.32 16.99
CA LEU A 101 -2.85 -4.76 16.63
C LEU A 101 -2.84 -6.20 16.11
N ALA A 102 -3.77 -7.05 16.55
CA ALA A 102 -3.89 -8.42 16.08
C ALA A 102 -4.32 -8.49 14.61
N GLU A 103 -5.31 -7.70 14.20
CA GLU A 103 -5.73 -7.59 12.79
C GLU A 103 -4.60 -7.08 11.90
N LEU A 104 -3.89 -6.04 12.36
CA LEU A 104 -2.74 -5.51 11.65
C LEU A 104 -1.62 -6.55 11.52
N ASN A 105 -1.28 -7.24 12.62
CA ASN A 105 -0.25 -8.29 12.62
C ASN A 105 -0.60 -9.44 11.70
N LYS A 106 -1.86 -9.91 11.70
CA LYS A 106 -2.31 -10.97 10.79
C LYS A 106 -2.13 -10.58 9.32
N TRP A 107 -2.36 -9.31 8.99
CA TRP A 107 -2.11 -8.82 7.63
C TRP A 107 -0.60 -8.80 7.29
N PHE A 108 0.26 -8.41 8.25
CA PHE A 108 1.72 -8.50 8.09
C PHE A 108 2.22 -9.93 7.95
N ASP A 109 1.71 -10.88 8.74
CA ASP A 109 2.07 -12.31 8.64
C ASP A 109 1.87 -12.80 7.19
N GLY A 110 0.72 -12.48 6.59
CA GLY A 110 0.45 -12.82 5.19
C GLY A 110 1.37 -12.12 4.19
N CYS A 111 1.82 -10.89 4.46
CA CYS A 111 2.80 -10.20 3.62
C CYS A 111 4.16 -10.89 3.67
N GLU A 112 4.61 -11.26 4.87
CA GLU A 112 5.89 -11.93 5.11
C GLU A 112 5.94 -13.30 4.42
N GLU A 113 4.88 -14.11 4.55
CA GLU A 113 4.78 -15.39 3.85
C GLU A 113 4.88 -15.25 2.33
N ARG A 114 4.29 -14.20 1.75
CA ARG A 114 4.41 -13.92 0.32
C ARG A 114 5.82 -13.51 -0.06
N LEU A 115 6.48 -12.68 0.75
CA LEU A 115 7.85 -12.24 0.50
C LEU A 115 8.82 -13.42 0.54
N GLU A 116 8.69 -14.33 1.50
CA GLU A 116 9.54 -15.52 1.58
C GLU A 116 9.39 -16.42 0.34
N LYS A 117 8.18 -16.55 -0.21
CA LYS A 117 7.93 -17.32 -1.45
C LYS A 117 8.48 -16.66 -2.73
N MET A 118 8.83 -15.38 -2.67
CA MET A 118 9.36 -14.62 -3.81
C MET A 118 10.89 -14.55 -3.83
N LYS A 119 11.57 -15.07 -2.79
CA LYS A 119 13.02 -15.22 -2.72
C LYS A 119 13.46 -16.46 -3.50
#